data_AF-A0A7C6ZDK3-F1
#
_entry.id   AF-A0A7C6ZDK3-F1
#
_cell.length_a   1.000
_cell.length_b   1.000
_cell.length_c   1.000
_cell.angle_alpha   90.00
_cell.angle_beta   90.00
_cell.angle_gamma   90.00
#
_symmetry.space_group_name_H-M   'P 1'
#
loop_
_entity.id
_entity.type
_entity.pdbx_description
1 polymer ?
#
loop_
_entity_poly.entity_id
_entity_poly.type
_entity_poly.pdbx_seq_one_letter_code
_entity_poly.pdbx_strand_id
1 'polypeptide(L)' 'MELYLDTANVDEIRTALDWGVISGVTTNPTLV' A
#
# COMPACT_ATOMS: atom_id res chain seq x y z
N MET A 1 14.23 -7.13 -4.35
CA MET A 1 13.30 -7.50 -3.26
C MET A 1 12.15 -6.52 -3.38
N GLU A 2 10.92 -7.01 -3.50
CA GLU A 2 9.75 -6.17 -3.74
C GLU A 2 8.95 -6.03 -2.44
N LEU A 3 8.55 -4.81 -2.07
CA LEU A 3 7.75 -4.52 -0.88
C LEU A 3 6.29 -4.28 -1.30
N TYR A 4 5.35 -4.93 -0.62
CA TYR A 4 3.92 -4.77 -0.86
C TYR A 4 3.25 -4.25 0.42
N LEU A 5 2.33 -3.29 0.26
CA LEU A 5 1.60 -2.69 1.38
C LEU A 5 0.19 -3.30 1.48
N ASP A 6 -0.17 -3.81 2.66
CA ASP A 6 -1.48 -4.43 2.91
C ASP A 6 -2.43 -3.43 3.57
N THR A 7 -3.11 -2.62 2.76
CA THR A 7 -4.04 -1.59 3.23
C THR A 7 -5.05 -1.26 2.13
N ALA A 8 -6.24 -0.79 2.52
CA ALA A 8 -7.17 -0.11 1.60
C ALA A 8 -7.22 1.41 1.82
N ASN A 9 -6.43 1.94 2.77
CA ASN A 9 -6.36 3.37 3.04
C ASN A 9 -5.53 4.09 1.96
N VAL A 10 -6.18 4.93 1.16
CA VAL A 10 -5.55 5.63 0.04
C VAL A 10 -4.45 6.59 0.49
N ASP A 11 -4.56 7.19 1.68
CA ASP A 11 -3.56 8.16 2.16
C ASP A 11 -2.26 7.46 2.59
N GLU A 12 -2.35 6.26 3.16
CA GLU A 12 -1.18 5.41 3.44
C GLU A 12 -0.49 4.97 2.13
N ILE A 13 -1.27 4.57 1.13
CA ILE A 13 -0.75 4.16 -0.18
C ILE A 13 -0.01 5.32 -0.85
N ARG A 14 -0.60 6.52 -0.86
CA ARG A 14 0.05 7.73 -1.41
C ARG A 14 1.37 8.03 -0.72
N THR A 15 1.38 8.00 0.61
CA THR A 15 2.59 8.26 1.40
C THR A 15 3.70 7.25 1.08
N ALA A 16 3.37 5.96 1.00
CA ALA A 16 4.35 4.92 0.68
C ALA A 16 4.86 4.99 -0.76
N LEU A 17 4.01 5.39 -1.72
CA LEU A 17 4.40 5.66 -3.10
C LEU A 17 5.33 6.87 -3.18
N ASP A 18 5.04 7.96 -2.45
CA ASP A 18 5.85 9.17 -2.42
C ASP A 18 7.25 8.91 -1.82
N TRP A 19 7.35 7.97 -0.87
CA TRP A 19 8.64 7.51 -0.38
C TRP A 19 9.40 6.62 -1.37
N GLY A 20 8.74 6.11 -2.41
CA GLY A 20 9.33 5.23 -3.42
C GLY A 20 9.73 3.85 -2.90
N VAL A 21 9.04 3.35 -1.87
CA VAL A 21 9.43 2.12 -1.16
C VAL A 21 8.58 0.89 -1.48
N ILE A 22 7.38 1.06 -2.06
CA ILE A 22 6.48 -0.05 -2.39
C ILE A 22 6.41 -0.30 -3.90
N SER A 23 6.21 -1.57 -4.26
CA SER A 23 6.03 -2.05 -5.63
C SER A 23 4.57 -2.37 -5.95
N GLY A 24 3.70 -2.41 -4.94
CA GLY A 24 2.28 -2.70 -5.08
C GLY A 24 1.54 -2.70 -3.76
N VAL A 25 0.23 -2.95 -3.85
CA VAL A 25 -0.66 -3.04 -2.69
C VAL A 25 -1.45 -4.34 -2.72
N THR A 26 -1.72 -4.90 -1.55
CA THR A 26 -2.69 -5.98 -1.35
C THR A 26 -3.85 -5.46 -0.52
N THR A 27 -5.04 -6.03 -0.74
CA THR A 27 -6.26 -5.63 -0.03
C THR A 27 -7.13 -6.85 0.21
N ASN A 28 -8.09 -6.71 1.12
CA ASN A 28 -9.11 -7.71 1.39
C ASN A 28 -10.39 -7.03 1.89
N PRO A 29 -11.55 -7.72 1.89
CA PRO A 29 -12.83 -7.11 2.26
C PRO A 29 -12.90 -6.52 3.67
N THR A 30 -12.03 -6.91 4.60
CA THR A 30 -12.03 -6.38 5.97
C THR A 30 -11.23 -5.09 6.14
N LEU A 31 -10.45 -4.70 5.13
CA LEU A 31 -9.65 -3.47 5.12
C LEU A 31 -10.38 -2.28 4.50
N VAL A 32 -11.57 -2.48 3.92
CA VAL A 32 -12.44 -1.43 3.34
C VAL A 32 -13.14 -0.63 4.43
#